data_AF-A0A2E2XWQ5-F1
#
_entry.id   AF-A0A2E2XWQ5-F1
#
_cell.length_a   1.000
_cell.length_b   1.000
_cell.length_c   1.000
_cell.angle_alpha   90.00
_cell.angle_beta   90.00
_cell.angle_gamma   90.00
#
_symmetry.space_group_name_H-M   'P 1'
#
loop_
_entity.id
_entity.type
_entity.pdbx_description
1 polymer ?
#
loop_
_entity_poly.entity_id
_entity_poly.type
_entity_poly.pdbx_seq_one_letter_code
_entity_poly.pdbx_strand_id
1 'polypeptide(L)'
;MGYFTTASAEASTAMGYSTTASGLYSTAMGYSTTASGSRSTAMGYNTTASAEASTAMGYFTTASGSRSTAMGYNTTASDYASLVIGQYNSSGSSVTNNATSFSTS
;
A
#
# COMPACT_ATOMS: atom_id res chain seq x y z
N MET A 1 -0.94 -15.78 10.84
CA MET A 1 0.31 -16.49 11.22
C MET A 1 1.39 -15.44 11.46
N GLY A 2 1.91 -15.32 12.68
CA GLY A 2 2.84 -14.23 13.01
C GLY A 2 2.82 -13.81 14.48
N TYR A 3 3.61 -12.80 14.81
CA TYR A 3 3.67 -12.17 16.15
C TYR A 3 3.10 -10.74 16.05
N PHE A 4 2.20 -10.36 16.96
CA PHE A 4 1.44 -9.11 16.89
C PHE A 4 0.73 -8.89 15.54
N THR A 5 0.00 -9.90 15.07
CA THR A 5 -0.83 -9.79 13.86
C THR A 5 -2.30 -9.64 14.22
N THR A 6 -2.99 -8.68 13.63
CA THR A 6 -4.41 -8.41 13.85
C THR A 6 -5.16 -8.47 12.52
N ALA A 7 -6.05 -9.45 12.37
CA ALA A 7 -7.05 -9.50 11.29
C ALA A 7 -8.43 -9.35 11.92
N SER A 8 -9.03 -8.15 11.82
CA SER A 8 -10.23 -7.80 12.61
C SER A 8 -11.51 -7.65 11.80
N ALA A 9 -11.43 -7.72 10.47
CA ALA A 9 -12.57 -7.53 9.56
C ALA A 9 -12.94 -8.82 8.85
N GLU A 10 -14.16 -8.86 8.28
CA GLU A 10 -14.63 -10.01 7.51
C GLU A 10 -13.66 -10.33 6.36
N ALA A 11 -13.28 -11.60 6.25
CA ALA A 11 -12.39 -12.12 5.22
C ALA A 11 -11.04 -11.39 5.11
N SER A 12 -10.57 -10.73 6.19
CA SER A 12 -9.25 -10.11 6.20
C SER A 12 -8.14 -11.10 6.55
N THR A 13 -6.93 -10.85 6.06
CA THR A 13 -5.75 -11.71 6.28
C THR A 13 -4.58 -10.91 6.81
N ALA A 14 -4.03 -11.30 7.96
CA ALA A 14 -2.81 -10.72 8.54
C ALA A 14 -1.72 -11.79 8.76
N MET A 15 -0.51 -11.54 8.23
CA MET A 15 0.63 -12.46 8.34
C MET A 15 1.95 -11.72 8.55
N GLY A 16 2.83 -12.22 9.43
CA GLY A 16 4.17 -11.67 9.67
C GLY A 16 4.38 -11.07 11.07
N TYR A 17 5.00 -9.90 11.19
CA TYR A 17 5.29 -9.25 12.47
C TYR A 17 4.64 -7.86 12.52
N SER A 18 3.87 -7.57 13.56
CA SER A 18 3.21 -6.26 13.73
C SER A 18 2.34 -5.87 12.52
N THR A 19 1.51 -6.78 12.01
CA THR A 19 0.66 -6.53 10.84
C THR A 19 -0.80 -6.35 11.21
N THR A 20 -1.49 -5.42 10.55
CA THR A 20 -2.90 -5.11 10.81
C THR A 20 -3.71 -5.13 9.51
N ALA A 21 -4.66 -6.05 9.39
CA ALA A 21 -5.65 -6.10 8.32
C ALA A 21 -7.05 -5.83 8.90
N SER A 22 -7.46 -4.56 8.88
CA SER A 22 -8.69 -4.08 9.51
C SER A 22 -9.78 -3.65 8.51
N GLY A 23 -9.52 -3.72 7.21
CA GLY A 23 -10.52 -3.50 6.17
C GLY A 23 -11.21 -4.80 5.74
N LEU A 24 -12.47 -4.71 5.30
CA LEU A 24 -13.20 -5.85 4.72
C LEU A 24 -12.43 -6.41 3.53
N TYR A 25 -12.22 -7.73 3.46
CA TYR A 25 -11.44 -8.39 2.42
C TYR A 25 -9.98 -7.89 2.29
N SER A 26 -9.42 -7.24 3.32
CA SER A 26 -8.06 -6.68 3.23
C SER A 26 -6.97 -7.70 3.52
N THR A 27 -5.76 -7.46 3.00
CA THR A 27 -4.59 -8.32 3.20
C THR A 27 -3.39 -7.52 3.68
N ALA A 28 -2.83 -7.86 4.85
CA ALA A 28 -1.60 -7.28 5.39
C ALA A 28 -0.54 -8.38 5.58
N MET A 29 0.61 -8.29 4.90
CA MET A 29 1.67 -9.30 4.96
C MET A 29 3.07 -8.67 5.09
N GLY A 30 3.87 -9.12 6.07
CA GLY A 30 5.27 -8.70 6.21
C GLY A 30 5.61 -8.15 7.60
N TYR A 31 6.37 -7.05 7.68
CA TYR A 31 6.77 -6.40 8.94
C TYR A 31 6.17 -5.00 9.02
N SER A 32 5.43 -4.70 10.09
CA SER A 32 4.82 -3.38 10.31
C SER A 32 3.89 -2.94 9.16
N THR A 33 3.05 -3.85 8.64
CA THR A 33 2.15 -3.54 7.52
C THR A 33 0.72 -3.28 7.99
N THR A 34 0.04 -2.33 7.35
CA THR A 34 -1.34 -1.95 7.68
C THR A 34 -2.21 -1.89 6.43
N ALA A 35 -3.23 -2.74 6.34
CA ALA A 35 -4.26 -2.74 5.30
C ALA A 35 -5.62 -2.42 5.94
N SER A 36 -5.95 -1.13 6.04
CA SER A 36 -7.17 -0.64 6.71
C SER A 36 -8.30 -0.25 5.76
N GLY A 37 -8.03 -0.12 4.47
CA GLY A 37 -9.07 0.11 3.47
C GLY A 37 -9.83 -1.17 3.11
N SER A 38 -11.11 -1.04 2.74
CA SER A 38 -11.87 -2.17 2.16
C SER A 38 -11.19 -2.66 0.88
N ARG A 39 -11.00 -3.98 0.72
CA ARG A 39 -10.29 -4.63 -0.40
C ARG A 39 -8.84 -4.16 -0.57
N SER A 40 -8.24 -3.57 0.47
CA SER A 40 -6.87 -3.06 0.41
C SER A 40 -5.83 -4.17 0.56
N THR A 41 -4.64 -3.96 0.02
CA THR A 41 -3.50 -4.89 0.15
C THR A 41 -2.25 -4.14 0.57
N ALA A 42 -1.65 -4.49 1.71
CA ALA A 42 -0.37 -3.96 2.20
C ALA A 42 0.65 -5.10 2.35
N MET A 43 1.75 -5.06 1.60
CA MET A 43 2.77 -6.14 1.61
C MET A 43 4.20 -5.61 1.67
N GLY A 44 5.02 -6.10 2.60
CA GLY A 44 6.45 -5.76 2.69
C GLY A 44 6.88 -5.24 4.07
N TYR A 45 7.69 -4.19 4.11
CA TYR A 45 8.18 -3.58 5.35
C TYR A 45 7.63 -2.16 5.49
N ASN A 46 6.91 -1.90 6.57
CA ASN A 46 6.33 -0.59 6.88
C ASN A 46 5.44 -0.05 5.75
N THR A 47 4.52 -0.88 5.25
CA THR A 47 3.59 -0.49 4.16
C THR A 47 2.20 -0.18 4.69
N THR A 48 1.53 0.80 4.11
CA THR A 48 0.19 1.22 4.51
C THR A 48 -0.74 1.34 3.31
N ALA A 49 -1.78 0.53 3.23
CA ALA A 49 -2.87 0.64 2.27
C ALA A 49 -4.16 1.04 3.02
N SER A 50 -4.46 2.34 3.05
CA SER A 50 -5.48 2.91 3.94
C SER A 50 -6.81 3.25 3.26
N ALA A 51 -6.89 3.14 1.93
CA ALA A 51 -8.06 3.53 1.15
C ALA A 51 -8.75 2.34 0.47
N GLU A 52 -10.00 2.54 0.01
CA GLU A 52 -10.76 1.50 -0.68
C GLU A 52 -10.02 1.02 -1.93
N ALA A 53 -9.89 -0.30 -2.06
CA ALA A 53 -9.19 -0.98 -3.16
C ALA A 53 -7.75 -0.47 -3.40
N SER A 54 -7.07 0.06 -2.38
CA SER A 54 -5.69 0.54 -2.52
C SER A 54 -4.66 -0.57 -2.31
N THR A 55 -3.50 -0.46 -2.96
CA THR A 55 -2.42 -1.44 -2.88
C THR A 55 -1.09 -0.76 -2.54
N ALA A 56 -0.45 -1.16 -1.44
CA ALA A 56 0.88 -0.70 -1.02
C ALA A 56 1.85 -1.88 -0.93
N MET A 57 2.89 -1.90 -1.75
CA MET A 57 3.86 -3.02 -1.79
C MET A 57 5.31 -2.54 -1.78
N GLY A 58 6.15 -3.08 -0.91
CA GLY A 58 7.59 -2.78 -0.86
C GLY A 58 8.09 -2.32 0.51
N TYR A 59 8.91 -1.28 0.55
CA TYR A 59 9.56 -0.77 1.77
C TYR A 59 9.19 0.70 1.98
N PHE A 60 8.53 1.04 3.09
CA PHE A 60 7.99 2.39 3.36
C PHE A 60 7.00 2.92 2.29
N THR A 61 6.07 2.08 1.82
CA THR A 61 5.08 2.53 0.81
C THR A 61 3.72 2.87 1.42
N THR A 62 3.06 3.90 0.88
CA THR A 62 1.73 4.34 1.33
C THR A 62 0.77 4.50 0.16
N ALA A 63 -0.36 3.80 0.17
CA ALA A 63 -1.46 3.94 -0.79
C ALA A 63 -2.72 4.44 -0.07
N SER A 64 -2.92 5.76 -0.08
CA SER A 64 -4.00 6.48 0.61
C SER A 64 -5.07 7.06 -0.32
N GLY A 65 -4.88 6.98 -1.64
CA GLY A 65 -5.91 7.26 -2.63
C GLY A 65 -6.82 6.05 -2.86
N SER A 66 -8.12 6.27 -3.04
CA SER A 66 -9.03 5.15 -3.40
C SER A 66 -8.64 4.60 -4.77
N ARG A 67 -8.56 3.27 -4.89
CA ARG A 67 -8.05 2.55 -6.08
C ARG A 67 -6.59 2.85 -6.43
N SER A 68 -5.82 3.46 -5.54
CA SER A 68 -4.42 3.81 -5.81
C SER A 68 -3.48 2.62 -5.60
N THR A 69 -2.32 2.65 -6.25
CA THR A 69 -1.25 1.67 -6.08
C THR A 69 0.08 2.37 -5.84
N ALA A 70 0.74 2.07 -4.73
CA ALA A 70 2.09 2.49 -4.39
C ALA A 70 3.02 1.25 -4.31
N MET A 71 4.06 1.21 -5.14
CA MET A 71 5.01 0.10 -5.19
C MET A 71 6.47 0.57 -5.17
N GLY A 72 7.34 -0.10 -4.42
CA GLY A 72 8.78 0.16 -4.42
C GLY A 72 9.34 0.62 -3.07
N TYR A 73 10.24 1.61 -3.08
CA TYR A 73 10.91 2.12 -1.87
C TYR A 73 10.50 3.57 -1.60
N ASN A 74 9.91 3.82 -0.44
CA ASN A 74 9.51 5.16 -0.01
C ASN A 74 8.59 5.88 -1.02
N THR A 75 7.52 5.20 -1.46
CA THR A 75 6.56 5.73 -2.44
C THR A 75 5.20 6.02 -1.84
N THR A 76 4.52 7.08 -2.30
CA THR A 76 3.19 7.49 -1.83
C THR A 76 2.21 7.69 -2.99
N ALA A 77 1.10 6.95 -2.99
CA ALA A 77 0.00 7.12 -3.96
C ALA A 77 -1.25 7.66 -3.26
N SER A 78 -1.39 8.99 -3.18
CA SER A 78 -2.49 9.66 -2.45
C SER A 78 -3.67 10.12 -3.30
N ASP A 79 -3.57 10.09 -4.64
CA ASP A 79 -4.66 10.52 -5.53
C ASP A 79 -5.60 9.34 -5.88
N TYR A 80 -6.85 9.65 -6.24
CA TYR A 80 -7.80 8.65 -6.73
C TYR A 80 -7.25 7.95 -7.98
N ALA A 81 -7.27 6.62 -7.96
CA ALA A 81 -6.81 5.75 -9.04
C ALA A 81 -5.36 6.00 -9.52
N SER A 82 -4.48 6.58 -8.70
CA SER A 82 -3.09 6.82 -9.09
C SER A 82 -2.21 5.57 -9.01
N LEU A 83 -1.18 5.53 -9.86
CA LEU A 83 -0.15 4.50 -9.86
C LEU A 83 1.21 5.17 -9.61
N VAL A 84 1.88 4.78 -8.53
CA VAL A 84 3.21 5.28 -8.15
C VAL A 84 4.14 4.10 -7.94
N ILE A 85 5.15 3.98 -8.80
CA ILE A 85 6.15 2.90 -8.74
C ILE A 85 7.54 3.53 -8.71
N GLY A 86 8.49 2.91 -8.01
CA GLY A 86 9.91 3.28 -8.06
C GLY A 86 10.48 3.59 -6.69
N GLN A 87 11.31 4.62 -6.58
CA GLN A 87 11.93 5.03 -5.33
C GLN A 87 11.67 6.52 -5.09
N TYR A 88 11.24 6.90 -3.88
CA TYR A 88 11.03 8.30 -3.47
C TYR A 88 9.98 9.08 -4.28
N ASN A 89 9.02 8.39 -4.91
CA ASN A 89 7.97 9.01 -5.72
C ASN A 89 6.70 9.28 -4.89
N SER A 90 6.02 10.40 -5.13
CA SER A 90 4.74 10.73 -4.49
C SER A 90 3.75 11.34 -5.49
N SER A 91 2.52 10.81 -5.60
CA SER A 91 1.44 11.43 -6.39
C SER A 91 0.52 12.23 -5.49
N GLY A 92 0.70 13.56 -5.47
CA GLY A 92 -0.15 14.50 -4.75
C GLY A 92 -0.81 15.54 -5.68
N SER A 93 -1.41 15.11 -6.80
CA SER A 93 -2.00 15.92 -7.88
C SER A 93 -1.05 16.37 -9.00
N SER A 94 -0.42 15.42 -9.70
CA SER A 94 0.07 15.65 -11.07
C SER A 94 -0.08 14.39 -11.90
N VAL A 95 -1.08 14.39 -12.77
CA VAL A 95 -1.24 13.41 -13.85
C VAL A 95 -0.02 13.54 -14.76
N THR A 96 0.97 12.65 -14.65
CA THR A 96 2.03 12.57 -15.67
C THR A 96 1.46 11.79 -16.85
N ASN A 97 0.92 12.50 -17.83
CA ASN A 97 0.38 11.91 -19.06
C ASN A 97 1.50 11.43 -20.01
N ASN A 98 2.68 11.08 -19.48
CA ASN A 98 3.85 10.74 -20.28
C ASN A 98 4.64 9.58 -19.67
N ALA A 99 4.44 8.37 -20.21
CA ALA A 99 5.03 7.11 -19.78
C ALA A 99 6.55 6.97 -20.06
N THR A 100 7.28 8.05 -20.34
CA THR A 100 8.62 7.99 -20.96
C THR A 100 9.77 8.51 -20.11
N SER A 101 9.55 9.08 -18.92
CA SER A 101 10.65 9.58 -18.09
C SER A 101 11.13 8.53 -17.08
N PHE A 102 11.86 7.52 -17.55
CA PHE A 102 12.79 6.78 -16.68
C PHE A 102 14.11 7.54 -16.68
N SER A 103 14.36 8.31 -15.61
CA SER A 103 15.69 8.89 -15.39
C SER A 103 16.58 7.81 -14.80
N THR A 104 17.39 7.17 -15.64
CA THR A 104 18.52 6.35 -15.20
C THR A 104 19.73 7.27 -15.08
N SER A 105 19.87 7.93 -13.94
CA SER A 105 21.14 8.57 -13.55
C SER A 105 22.10 7.54 -12.99
#